data_AF-A0A7U3UXZ6-F1
#
_entry.id   AF-A0A7U3UXZ6-F1
#
_cell.length_a   1.000
_cell.length_b   1.000
_cell.length_c   1.000
_cell.angle_alpha   90.00
_cell.angle_beta   90.00
_cell.angle_gamma   90.00
#
_symmetry.space_group_name_H-M   'P 1'
#
loop_
_entity.id
_entity.type
_entity.pdbx_description
1 polymer ?
#
loop_
_entity_poly.entity_id
_entity_poly.type
_entity_poly.pdbx_seq_one_letter_code
_entity_poly.pdbx_strand_id
1 'polypeptide(L)'
;VDTVPVAYVLVPPAATAKSLGAEFARYLGIPVTTRMTTAQITTAVCHTYTAAGVKLVLLDEIHRLNPRTTSGAEAADWLKDITERVGATFVYAGIDVTGTALFSGVRGAQLAGRASLIDCGVLPARHAGSEPFRDLIAAMENALDLHAHRPGSLPRLAPYLHERTAGRIGSLARLIRQAAIEALLNGTEKITRTSLDSIAADHLAEEHYRPRTPTRRRTNTGHPPGRGPRPA
;
A
#
# COMPACT_ATOMS: atom_id res chain seq x y z
N VAL A 1 -10.45 28.39 19.44
CA VAL A 1 -9.48 27.28 19.53
C VAL A 1 -9.52 26.60 18.19
N ASP A 2 -8.43 26.64 17.44
CA ASP A 2 -8.38 25.96 16.14
C ASP A 2 -8.50 24.46 16.38
N THR A 3 -9.47 23.83 15.71
CA THR A 3 -9.72 22.40 15.83
C THR A 3 -8.88 21.65 14.82
N VAL A 4 -8.32 20.52 15.24
CA VAL A 4 -7.58 19.60 14.36
C VAL A 4 -8.37 18.31 14.30
N PRO A 5 -9.33 18.17 13.35
CA PRO A 5 -10.28 17.06 13.37
C PRO A 5 -9.66 15.73 12.95
N VAL A 6 -8.53 15.75 12.24
CA VAL A 6 -7.86 14.56 11.71
C VAL A 6 -6.43 14.52 12.25
N ALA A 7 -5.96 13.35 12.67
CA ALA A 7 -4.56 13.10 12.98
C ALA A 7 -3.97 12.04 12.06
N TYR A 8 -2.77 12.28 11.50
CA TYR A 8 -2.03 11.30 10.70
C TYR A 8 -0.79 10.85 11.46
N VAL A 9 -0.67 9.54 11.65
CA VAL A 9 0.42 8.91 12.39
C VAL A 9 1.04 7.83 11.53
N LEU A 10 2.34 7.94 11.27
CA LEU A 10 3.12 6.92 10.60
C LEU A 10 3.72 5.97 11.64
N VAL A 11 3.42 4.66 11.55
CA VAL A 11 3.97 3.70 12.49
C VAL A 11 5.50 3.60 12.31
N PRO A 12 6.29 3.81 13.38
CA PRO A 12 7.75 3.76 13.28
C PRO A 12 8.23 2.32 13.07
N PRO A 13 9.39 2.11 12.41
CA PRO A 13 9.99 0.79 12.33
C PRO A 13 10.31 0.26 13.74
N ALA A 14 10.14 -1.05 13.95
CA ALA A 14 10.32 -1.70 15.26
C ALA A 14 9.58 -0.96 16.39
N ALA A 15 8.31 -0.62 16.14
CA ALA A 15 7.48 0.15 17.06
C ALA A 15 7.44 -0.47 18.47
N THR A 16 7.56 0.41 19.47
CA THR A 16 7.34 0.17 20.90
C THR A 16 6.19 1.07 21.34
N ALA A 17 5.56 0.80 22.49
CA ALA A 17 4.54 1.69 23.04
C ALA A 17 5.03 3.15 23.15
N LYS A 18 6.31 3.33 23.56
CA LYS A 18 6.91 4.66 23.71
C LYS A 18 7.16 5.34 22.36
N SER A 19 7.72 4.63 21.37
CA SER A 19 7.97 5.23 20.05
C SER A 19 6.68 5.51 19.29
N LEU A 20 5.67 4.65 19.41
CA LEU A 20 4.35 4.91 18.85
C LEU A 20 3.67 6.11 19.51
N GLY A 21 3.67 6.18 20.85
CA GLY A 21 3.16 7.35 21.57
C GLY A 21 3.88 8.65 21.23
N ALA A 22 5.19 8.58 20.95
CA ALA A 22 5.96 9.73 20.49
C ALA A 22 5.52 10.22 19.10
N GLU A 23 5.14 9.33 18.18
CA GLU A 23 4.60 9.73 16.86
C GLU A 23 3.23 10.41 16.97
N PHE A 24 2.36 9.94 17.86
CA PHE A 24 1.10 10.64 18.18
C PHE A 24 1.37 12.03 18.76
N ALA A 25 2.31 12.12 19.71
CA ALA A 25 2.71 13.38 20.31
C ALA A 25 3.28 14.36 19.27
N ARG A 26 4.10 13.86 18.34
CA ARG A 26 4.70 14.65 17.26
C ARG A 26 3.64 15.29 16.36
N TYR A 27 2.53 14.62 16.08
CA TYR A 27 1.49 15.15 15.19
C TYR A 27 0.90 16.48 15.69
N LEU A 28 0.60 16.60 16.99
CA LEU A 28 0.08 17.83 17.59
C LEU A 28 1.17 18.70 18.24
N GLY A 29 2.45 18.42 17.98
CA GLY A 29 3.57 19.19 18.52
C GLY A 29 3.73 19.10 20.04
N ILE A 30 3.29 18.01 20.66
CA ILE A 30 3.46 17.79 22.11
C ILE A 30 4.95 17.57 22.41
N PRO A 31 5.58 18.37 23.27
CA PRO A 31 6.99 18.19 23.61
C PRO A 31 7.22 16.87 24.34
N VAL A 32 7.98 15.95 23.74
CA VAL A 32 8.38 14.68 24.35
C VAL A 32 9.87 14.70 24.62
N THR A 33 10.27 14.42 25.86
CA THR A 33 11.69 14.27 26.23
C THR A 33 12.05 12.80 26.44
N THR A 34 13.35 12.48 26.36
CA THR A 34 13.84 11.11 26.56
C THR A 34 13.48 10.52 27.92
N ARG A 35 13.35 11.37 28.96
CA ARG A 35 13.01 10.98 30.34
C ARG A 35 11.53 10.71 30.55
N MET A 36 10.65 11.13 29.65
CA MET A 36 9.22 10.88 29.81
C MET A 36 8.90 9.39 29.76
N THR A 37 8.02 8.97 30.66
CA THR A 37 7.47 7.62 30.67
C THR A 37 6.38 7.47 29.61
N THR A 38 6.10 6.25 29.19
CA THR A 38 4.99 5.96 28.26
C THR A 38 3.65 6.47 28.83
N ALA A 39 3.43 6.34 30.14
CA ALA A 39 2.23 6.86 30.79
C ALA A 39 2.11 8.39 30.68
N GLN A 40 3.19 9.13 30.90
CA GLN A 40 3.19 10.59 30.75
C GLN A 40 2.90 11.02 29.31
N ILE A 41 3.50 10.35 28.33
CA ILE A 41 3.24 10.59 26.90
C ILE A 41 1.77 10.29 26.58
N THR A 42 1.24 9.17 27.06
CA THR A 42 -0.15 8.77 26.84
C THR A 42 -1.13 9.80 27.39
N THR A 43 -0.93 10.25 28.62
CA THR A 43 -1.79 11.29 29.22
C THR A 43 -1.76 12.59 28.42
N ALA A 44 -0.57 13.03 27.99
CA ALA A 44 -0.42 14.24 27.18
C ALA A 44 -1.12 14.11 25.82
N VAL A 45 -0.96 12.96 25.14
CA VAL A 45 -1.63 12.65 23.87
C VAL A 45 -3.15 12.67 24.05
N CYS A 46 -3.69 11.92 25.03
CA CYS A 46 -5.14 11.90 25.26
C CYS A 46 -5.70 13.31 25.52
N HIS A 47 -5.08 14.05 26.44
CA HIS A 47 -5.53 15.39 26.78
C HIS A 47 -5.54 16.31 25.55
N THR A 48 -4.43 16.32 24.80
CA THR A 48 -4.26 17.24 23.66
C THR A 48 -5.16 16.84 22.49
N TYR A 49 -5.31 15.55 22.19
CA TYR A 49 -6.20 15.06 21.13
C TYR A 49 -7.66 15.41 21.44
N THR A 50 -8.10 15.24 22.70
CA THR A 50 -9.44 15.63 23.13
C THR A 50 -9.64 17.14 23.05
N ALA A 51 -8.68 17.93 23.55
CA ALA A 51 -8.76 19.39 23.53
C ALA A 51 -8.73 19.98 22.11
N ALA A 52 -7.94 19.39 21.21
CA ALA A 52 -7.89 19.75 19.79
C ALA A 52 -9.12 19.30 19.00
N GLY A 53 -9.99 18.49 19.60
CA GLY A 53 -11.21 18.00 18.95
C GLY A 53 -10.94 16.98 17.85
N VAL A 54 -9.90 16.15 17.98
CA VAL A 54 -9.60 15.08 17.02
C VAL A 54 -10.77 14.09 16.97
N LYS A 55 -11.26 13.80 15.76
CA LYS A 55 -12.36 12.87 15.48
C LYS A 55 -11.96 11.72 14.57
N LEU A 56 -10.84 11.84 13.85
CA LEU A 56 -10.31 10.81 12.96
C LEU A 56 -8.81 10.65 13.20
N VAL A 57 -8.33 9.42 13.34
CA VAL A 57 -6.91 9.07 13.42
C VAL A 57 -6.57 8.10 12.30
N LEU A 58 -5.68 8.51 11.40
CA LEU A 58 -5.15 7.71 10.31
C LEU A 58 -3.79 7.14 10.74
N LEU A 59 -3.72 5.82 10.88
CA LEU A 59 -2.50 5.09 11.20
C LEU A 59 -1.98 4.38 9.96
N ASP A 60 -0.87 4.87 9.43
CA ASP A 60 -0.25 4.33 8.23
C ASP A 60 0.88 3.36 8.56
N GLU A 61 1.17 2.46 7.62
CA GLU A 61 2.18 1.41 7.76
C GLU A 61 1.95 0.47 8.95
N ILE A 62 0.69 0.14 9.25
CA ILE A 62 0.31 -0.67 10.41
C ILE A 62 0.98 -2.05 10.43
N HIS A 63 1.34 -2.57 9.26
CA HIS A 63 2.08 -3.83 9.08
C HIS A 63 3.50 -3.82 9.69
N ARG A 64 4.03 -2.65 10.06
CA ARG A 64 5.29 -2.52 10.81
C ARG A 64 5.17 -2.94 12.27
N LEU A 65 3.95 -2.98 12.83
CA LEU A 65 3.70 -3.57 14.13
C LEU A 65 3.81 -5.08 14.04
N ASN A 66 4.76 -5.65 14.79
CA ASN A 66 4.93 -7.10 14.89
C ASN A 66 4.67 -7.59 16.33
N PRO A 67 3.42 -7.96 16.67
CA PRO A 67 3.05 -8.46 17.99
C PRO A 67 3.77 -9.75 18.44
N ARG A 68 4.53 -10.41 17.56
CA ARG A 68 5.32 -11.60 17.93
C ARG A 68 6.57 -11.23 18.73
N THR A 69 6.95 -9.96 18.73
CA THR A 69 8.04 -9.42 19.55
C THR A 69 7.48 -8.80 20.82
N THR A 70 8.24 -8.78 21.92
CA THR A 70 7.81 -8.14 23.17
C THR A 70 7.46 -6.66 22.97
N SER A 71 8.33 -5.92 22.27
CA SER A 71 8.12 -4.50 21.97
C SER A 71 6.89 -4.25 21.08
N GLY A 72 6.68 -5.09 20.07
CA GLY A 72 5.51 -4.99 19.21
C GLY A 72 4.21 -5.37 19.90
N ALA A 73 4.25 -6.31 20.86
CA ALA A 73 3.11 -6.63 21.71
C ALA A 73 2.74 -5.45 22.61
N GLU A 74 3.72 -4.82 23.26
CA GLU A 74 3.51 -3.59 24.05
C GLU A 74 2.92 -2.46 23.20
N ALA A 75 3.39 -2.28 21.97
CA ALA A 75 2.89 -1.26 21.07
C ALA A 75 1.44 -1.54 20.62
N ALA A 76 1.09 -2.81 20.38
CA ALA A 76 -0.29 -3.20 20.05
C ALA A 76 -1.24 -3.02 21.25
N ASP A 77 -0.80 -3.39 22.45
CA ASP A 77 -1.57 -3.17 23.68
C ASP A 77 -1.77 -1.66 23.93
N TRP A 78 -0.72 -0.84 23.73
CA TRP A 78 -0.83 0.61 23.80
C TRP A 78 -1.78 1.18 22.76
N LEU A 79 -1.76 0.66 21.52
CA LEU A 79 -2.68 1.08 20.46
C LEU A 79 -4.13 0.76 20.82
N LYS A 80 -4.38 -0.40 21.44
CA LYS A 80 -5.70 -0.71 21.98
C LYS A 80 -6.10 0.31 23.04
N ASP A 81 -5.23 0.57 24.02
CA ASP A 81 -5.51 1.50 25.12
C ASP A 81 -5.84 2.92 24.61
N ILE A 82 -5.12 3.42 23.61
CA ILE A 82 -5.38 4.76 23.07
C ILE A 82 -6.73 4.83 22.34
N THR A 83 -7.15 3.76 21.66
CA THR A 83 -8.46 3.70 20.97
C THR A 83 -9.64 3.74 21.92
N GLU A 84 -9.45 3.34 23.19
CA GLU A 84 -10.49 3.39 24.22
C GLU A 84 -10.54 4.76 24.92
N ARG A 85 -9.45 5.52 24.88
CA ARG A 85 -9.33 6.83 25.57
C ARG A 85 -9.59 8.01 24.66
N VAL A 86 -9.26 7.90 23.38
CA VAL A 86 -9.48 8.97 22.40
C VAL A 86 -10.77 8.66 21.65
N GLY A 87 -11.80 9.51 21.86
CA GLY A 87 -13.10 9.41 21.19
C GLY A 87 -13.06 9.79 19.71
N ALA A 88 -12.24 9.10 18.93
CA ALA A 88 -12.03 9.29 17.50
C ALA A 88 -12.22 7.95 16.75
N THR A 89 -12.55 8.04 15.48
CA THR A 89 -12.52 6.90 14.57
C THR A 89 -11.08 6.62 14.16
N PHE A 90 -10.64 5.37 14.27
CA PHE A 90 -9.31 4.95 13.84
C PHE A 90 -9.39 4.23 12.50
N VAL A 91 -8.56 4.66 11.55
CA VAL A 91 -8.37 4.02 10.25
C VAL A 91 -6.95 3.48 10.20
N TYR A 92 -6.82 2.19 9.97
CA TYR A 92 -5.54 1.51 9.85
C TYR A 92 -5.24 1.23 8.38
N ALA A 93 -4.09 1.72 7.90
CA ALA A 93 -3.60 1.50 6.55
C ALA A 93 -2.28 0.72 6.57
N GLY A 94 -2.12 -0.18 5.62
CA GLY A 94 -0.92 -0.98 5.46
C GLY A 94 -1.07 -2.01 4.36
N ILE A 95 0.03 -2.70 4.05
CA ILE A 95 0.04 -3.82 3.10
C ILE A 95 -0.23 -5.13 3.85
N ASP A 96 -0.95 -6.04 3.20
CA ASP A 96 -1.25 -7.41 3.70
C ASP A 96 -1.70 -7.45 5.17
N VAL A 97 -2.56 -6.50 5.55
CA VAL A 97 -2.96 -6.28 6.96
C VAL A 97 -3.60 -7.53 7.58
N THR A 98 -4.36 -8.29 6.78
CA THR A 98 -4.98 -9.57 7.18
C THR A 98 -3.96 -10.67 7.46
N GLY A 99 -2.81 -10.66 6.77
CA GLY A 99 -1.68 -11.56 7.02
C GLY A 99 -0.86 -11.19 8.27
N THR A 100 -1.04 -9.99 8.81
CA THR A 100 -0.28 -9.54 9.98
C THR A 100 -0.77 -10.18 11.29
N ALA A 101 0.15 -10.32 12.24
CA ALA A 101 -0.16 -10.79 13.59
C ALA A 101 -1.00 -9.78 14.41
N LEU A 102 -1.22 -8.57 13.88
CA LEU A 102 -1.96 -7.51 14.57
C LEU A 102 -3.48 -7.76 14.56
N PHE A 103 -3.99 -8.49 13.56
CA PHE A 103 -5.42 -8.81 13.41
C PHE A 103 -5.70 -10.31 13.54
N SER A 104 -4.71 -11.12 13.90
CA SER A 104 -4.84 -12.57 14.11
C SER A 104 -4.51 -12.98 15.56
N GLY A 105 -5.03 -14.14 15.99
CA GLY A 105 -4.90 -14.64 17.36
C GLY A 105 -5.80 -13.92 18.38
N VAL A 106 -5.71 -14.30 19.67
CA VAL A 106 -6.61 -13.83 20.75
C VAL A 106 -6.50 -12.31 20.98
N ARG A 107 -5.28 -11.75 20.92
CA ARG A 107 -5.06 -10.31 21.04
C ARG A 107 -5.51 -9.54 19.80
N GLY A 108 -5.21 -10.06 18.61
CA GLY A 108 -5.61 -9.42 17.35
C GLY A 108 -7.13 -9.45 17.11
N ALA A 109 -7.83 -10.46 17.62
CA ALA A 109 -9.30 -10.55 17.53
C ALA A 109 -10.03 -9.35 18.16
N GLN A 110 -9.44 -8.74 19.20
CA GLN A 110 -10.03 -7.56 19.85
C GLN A 110 -9.96 -6.31 18.98
N LEU A 111 -8.88 -6.15 18.20
CA LEU A 111 -8.73 -5.05 17.25
C LEU A 111 -9.52 -5.33 15.96
N ALA A 112 -9.46 -6.57 15.48
CA ALA A 112 -10.20 -7.01 14.29
C ALA A 112 -11.73 -6.92 14.49
N GLY A 113 -12.24 -7.25 15.68
CA GLY A 113 -13.67 -7.10 15.98
C GLY A 113 -14.16 -5.65 16.04
N ARG A 114 -13.24 -4.67 16.13
CA ARG A 114 -13.55 -3.23 16.15
C ARG A 114 -13.33 -2.55 14.81
N ALA A 115 -12.78 -3.25 13.82
CA ALA A 115 -12.42 -2.69 12.52
C ALA A 115 -13.18 -3.39 11.39
N SER A 116 -13.63 -2.61 10.41
CA SER A 116 -14.09 -3.14 9.13
C SER A 116 -12.93 -3.19 8.15
N LEU A 117 -12.63 -4.37 7.63
CA LEU A 117 -11.59 -4.54 6.61
C LEU A 117 -12.10 -4.03 5.26
N ILE A 118 -11.31 -3.14 4.65
CA ILE A 118 -11.47 -2.73 3.26
C ILE A 118 -10.24 -3.23 2.50
N ASP A 119 -10.45 -4.18 1.60
CA ASP A 119 -9.39 -4.69 0.74
C ASP A 119 -9.19 -3.77 -0.47
N CYS A 120 -7.98 -3.23 -0.58
CA CYS A 120 -7.56 -2.35 -1.67
C CYS A 120 -6.61 -3.12 -2.59
N GLY A 121 -7.18 -3.76 -3.62
CA GLY A 121 -6.41 -4.44 -4.67
C GLY A 121 -5.70 -3.47 -5.63
N VAL A 122 -5.06 -4.04 -6.65
CA VAL A 122 -4.47 -3.25 -7.75
C VAL A 122 -5.53 -2.38 -8.42
N LEU A 123 -5.14 -1.22 -8.93
CA LEU A 123 -6.07 -0.29 -9.54
C LEU A 123 -6.63 -0.93 -10.84
N PRO A 124 -7.95 -1.17 -10.93
CA PRO A 124 -8.51 -1.86 -12.07
C PRO A 124 -8.53 -0.95 -13.29
N ALA A 125 -8.43 -1.53 -14.49
CA ALA A 125 -8.58 -0.77 -15.73
C ALA A 125 -9.97 -0.12 -15.83
N ARG A 126 -11.01 -0.78 -15.28
CA ARG A 126 -12.40 -0.31 -15.25
C ARG A 126 -13.07 -0.66 -13.93
N HIS A 127 -13.92 0.22 -13.42
CA HIS A 127 -14.74 -0.02 -12.23
C HIS A 127 -16.07 0.72 -12.32
N ALA A 128 -17.20 0.01 -12.23
CA ALA A 128 -18.55 0.60 -12.21
C ALA A 128 -18.81 1.68 -13.30
N GLY A 129 -18.31 1.47 -14.52
CA GLY A 129 -18.46 2.41 -15.63
C GLY A 129 -17.39 3.53 -15.70
N SER A 130 -16.53 3.65 -14.69
CA SER A 130 -15.35 4.52 -14.71
C SER A 130 -14.08 3.78 -15.20
N GLU A 131 -13.07 4.53 -15.62
CA GLU A 131 -11.74 4.02 -16.03
C GLU A 131 -10.65 4.55 -15.08
N PRO A 132 -10.64 4.15 -13.79
CA PRO A 132 -9.84 4.84 -12.76
C PRO A 132 -8.34 4.77 -13.02
N PHE A 133 -7.86 3.71 -13.68
CA PHE A 133 -6.46 3.62 -14.10
C PHE A 133 -6.10 4.64 -15.20
N ARG A 134 -7.00 4.87 -16.16
CA ARG A 134 -6.82 5.91 -17.19
C ARG A 134 -6.84 7.30 -16.53
N ASP A 135 -7.75 7.52 -15.58
CA ASP A 135 -7.87 8.79 -14.86
C ASP A 135 -6.60 9.11 -14.06
N LEU A 136 -6.02 8.09 -13.40
CA LEU A 136 -4.72 8.22 -12.73
C LEU A 136 -3.60 8.57 -13.72
N ILE A 137 -3.56 7.92 -14.88
CA ILE A 137 -2.56 8.24 -15.92
C ILE A 137 -2.73 9.68 -16.40
N ALA A 138 -3.95 10.15 -16.60
CA ALA A 138 -4.22 11.53 -17.01
C ALA A 138 -3.76 12.53 -15.95
N ALA A 139 -4.01 12.23 -14.66
CA ALA A 139 -3.53 13.07 -13.56
C ALA A 139 -1.99 13.10 -13.49
N MET A 140 -1.32 11.96 -13.67
CA MET A 140 0.13 11.89 -13.74
C MET A 140 0.69 12.64 -14.95
N GLU A 141 0.08 12.50 -16.13
CA GLU A 141 0.46 13.20 -17.36
C GLU A 141 0.35 14.73 -17.20
N ASN A 142 -0.73 15.21 -16.60
CA ASN A 142 -0.94 16.64 -16.35
C ASN A 142 0.07 17.23 -15.35
N ALA A 143 0.69 16.39 -14.52
CA ALA A 143 1.75 16.79 -13.60
C ALA A 143 3.15 16.75 -14.23
N LEU A 144 3.27 16.30 -15.49
CA LEU A 144 4.55 16.31 -16.22
C LEU A 144 4.81 17.69 -16.83
N ASP A 145 5.99 18.23 -16.55
CA ASP A 145 6.45 19.49 -17.13
C ASP A 145 7.38 19.21 -18.33
N LEU A 146 6.83 18.59 -19.37
CA LEU A 146 7.54 18.20 -20.59
C LEU A 146 6.99 19.01 -21.77
N HIS A 147 7.74 19.99 -22.29
CA HIS A 147 7.20 21.01 -23.21
C HIS A 147 6.75 20.45 -24.56
N ALA A 148 7.37 19.36 -25.04
CA ALA A 148 6.99 18.73 -26.30
C ALA A 148 5.93 17.62 -26.12
N HIS A 149 5.49 17.35 -24.89
CA HIS A 149 4.50 16.32 -24.59
C HIS A 149 3.09 16.81 -24.88
N ARG A 150 2.32 16.00 -25.62
CA ARG A 150 0.93 16.34 -25.96
C ARG A 150 -0.01 15.73 -24.92
N PRO A 151 -0.87 16.52 -24.25
CA PRO A 151 -1.88 15.97 -23.35
C PRO A 151 -2.77 14.91 -24.02
N GLY A 152 -3.16 13.90 -23.27
CA GLY A 152 -3.91 12.74 -23.75
C GLY A 152 -3.07 11.68 -24.45
N SER A 153 -1.74 11.80 -24.49
CA SER A 153 -0.86 10.81 -25.12
C SER A 153 -0.72 9.56 -24.24
N LEU A 154 -0.47 9.72 -22.94
CA LEU A 154 -0.36 8.61 -21.99
C LEU A 154 -1.69 7.93 -21.69
N PRO A 155 -2.82 8.64 -21.49
CA PRO A 155 -4.13 8.00 -21.29
C PRO A 155 -4.54 7.08 -22.45
N ARG A 156 -4.10 7.37 -23.69
CA ARG A 156 -4.32 6.47 -24.84
C ARG A 156 -3.55 5.16 -24.73
N LEU A 157 -2.45 5.15 -23.97
CA LEU A 157 -1.64 3.97 -23.67
C LEU A 157 -2.12 3.23 -22.41
N ALA A 158 -3.27 3.57 -21.83
CA ALA A 158 -3.76 2.96 -20.59
C ALA A 158 -3.79 1.42 -20.62
N PRO A 159 -4.25 0.73 -21.68
CA PRO A 159 -4.20 -0.73 -21.73
C PRO A 159 -2.78 -1.29 -21.63
N TYR A 160 -1.83 -0.69 -22.35
CA TYR A 160 -0.41 -1.07 -22.33
C TYR A 160 0.23 -0.80 -20.96
N LEU A 161 -0.02 0.37 -20.38
CA LEU A 161 0.50 0.72 -19.06
C LEU A 161 -0.10 -0.16 -17.95
N HIS A 162 -1.36 -0.57 -18.09
CA HIS A 162 -2.02 -1.46 -17.14
C HIS A 162 -1.38 -2.85 -17.17
N GLU A 163 -1.20 -3.41 -18.36
CA GLU A 163 -0.50 -4.69 -18.57
C GLU A 163 0.92 -4.65 -18.01
N ARG A 164 1.67 -3.58 -18.31
CA ARG A 164 3.08 -3.45 -17.91
C ARG A 164 3.32 -3.24 -16.42
N THR A 165 2.32 -2.71 -15.72
CA THR A 165 2.42 -2.37 -14.29
C THR A 165 1.57 -3.28 -13.41
N ALA A 166 0.80 -4.20 -14.01
CA ALA A 166 -0.23 -4.99 -13.35
C ALA A 166 -1.21 -4.14 -12.51
N GLY A 167 -1.50 -2.90 -12.94
CA GLY A 167 -2.35 -1.97 -12.21
C GLY A 167 -1.74 -1.40 -10.91
N ARG A 168 -0.45 -1.65 -10.62
CA ARG A 168 0.21 -1.13 -9.42
C ARG A 168 0.59 0.34 -9.61
N ILE A 169 0.04 1.21 -8.77
CA ILE A 169 0.27 2.66 -8.82
C ILE A 169 1.76 2.99 -8.65
N GLY A 170 2.46 2.33 -7.72
CA GLY A 170 3.90 2.54 -7.51
C GLY A 170 4.73 2.19 -8.74
N SER A 171 4.45 1.04 -9.38
CA SER A 171 5.12 0.62 -10.61
C SER A 171 4.86 1.60 -11.76
N LEU A 172 3.61 2.07 -11.90
CA LEU A 172 3.23 3.08 -12.88
C LEU A 172 3.97 4.41 -12.65
N ALA A 173 3.97 4.91 -11.42
CA ALA A 173 4.64 6.16 -11.06
C ALA A 173 6.14 6.11 -11.32
N ARG A 174 6.80 4.99 -10.99
CA ARG A 174 8.23 4.78 -11.28
C ARG A 174 8.50 4.75 -12.78
N LEU A 175 7.69 4.01 -13.55
CA LEU A 175 7.83 3.92 -15.00
C LEU A 175 7.69 5.30 -15.67
N ILE A 176 6.62 6.04 -15.34
CA ILE A 176 6.38 7.38 -15.90
C ILE A 176 7.49 8.35 -15.50
N ARG A 177 7.91 8.33 -14.22
CA ARG A 177 9.02 9.16 -13.72
C ARG A 177 10.32 8.89 -14.47
N GLN A 178 10.68 7.62 -14.65
CA GLN A 178 11.90 7.24 -15.37
C GLN A 178 11.84 7.70 -16.83
N ALA A 179 10.68 7.53 -17.49
CA ALA A 179 10.50 7.99 -18.87
C ALA A 179 10.57 9.52 -19.01
N ALA A 180 10.04 10.26 -18.03
CA ALA A 180 10.16 11.71 -17.99
C ALA A 180 11.62 12.15 -17.82
N ILE A 181 12.37 11.51 -16.92
CA ILE A 181 13.79 11.79 -16.72
C ILE A 181 14.59 11.53 -18.01
N GLU A 182 14.38 10.38 -18.67
CA GLU A 182 15.06 10.08 -19.94
C GLU A 182 14.69 11.08 -21.05
N ALA A 183 13.42 11.48 -21.14
CA ALA A 183 12.95 12.47 -22.11
C ALA A 183 13.58 13.86 -21.91
N LEU A 184 13.86 14.25 -20.66
CA LEU A 184 14.59 15.47 -20.35
C LEU A 184 16.07 15.34 -20.71
N LEU A 185 16.72 14.23 -20.32
CA LEU A 185 18.14 14.00 -20.55
C LEU A 185 18.50 13.93 -22.04
N ASN A 186 17.62 13.38 -22.88
CA ASN A 186 17.83 13.28 -24.32
C ASN A 186 17.23 14.46 -25.12
N GLY A 187 16.60 15.45 -24.44
CA GLY A 187 16.01 16.64 -25.04
C GLY A 187 14.76 16.39 -25.90
N THR A 188 14.18 15.18 -25.87
CA THR A 188 12.95 14.90 -26.64
C THR A 188 11.72 15.51 -26.00
N GLU A 189 11.74 15.69 -24.67
CA GLU A 189 10.68 16.28 -23.85
C GLU A 189 9.27 15.71 -24.14
N LYS A 190 9.19 14.41 -24.44
CA LYS A 190 7.93 13.71 -24.63
C LYS A 190 8.09 12.24 -24.29
N ILE A 191 7.12 11.69 -23.58
CA ILE A 191 7.04 10.25 -23.36
C ILE A 191 6.30 9.59 -24.52
N THR A 192 6.88 8.52 -25.04
CA THR A 192 6.31 7.67 -26.11
C THR A 192 6.26 6.22 -25.67
N ARG A 193 5.54 5.38 -26.41
CA ARG A 193 5.58 3.94 -26.16
C ARG A 193 7.01 3.38 -26.26
N THR A 194 7.80 3.83 -27.23
CA THR A 194 9.19 3.39 -27.40
C THR A 194 10.08 3.75 -26.21
N SER A 195 9.93 4.96 -25.66
CA SER A 195 10.67 5.37 -24.46
C SER A 195 10.20 4.65 -23.20
N LEU A 196 8.93 4.22 -23.16
CA LEU A 196 8.46 3.35 -22.09
C LEU A 196 9.10 1.96 -22.23
N ASP A 197 9.10 1.39 -23.44
CA ASP A 197 9.65 0.06 -23.74
C ASP A 197 11.14 -0.09 -23.40
N SER A 198 11.94 0.98 -23.50
CA SER A 198 13.37 0.96 -23.12
C SER A 198 13.63 0.85 -21.62
N ILE A 199 12.63 1.14 -20.78
CA ILE A 199 12.77 1.13 -19.33
C ILE A 199 12.48 -0.27 -18.79
N ALA A 200 13.40 -0.78 -17.97
CA ALA A 200 13.23 -2.06 -17.27
C ALA A 200 12.01 -2.04 -16.33
N ALA A 201 11.27 -3.15 -16.30
CA ALA A 201 10.15 -3.33 -15.39
C ALA A 201 10.65 -3.42 -13.93
N ASP A 202 9.78 -3.12 -12.96
CA ASP A 202 10.14 -3.34 -11.53
C ASP A 202 10.19 -4.83 -11.25
N HIS A 203 10.94 -5.24 -10.23
CA HIS A 203 10.89 -6.60 -9.71
C HIS A 203 9.44 -7.03 -9.35
N LEU A 204 8.65 -6.12 -8.76
CA LEU A 204 7.23 -6.35 -8.40
C LEU A 204 6.26 -6.39 -9.60
N ALA A 205 6.69 -5.92 -10.78
CA ALA A 205 5.96 -6.05 -12.04
C ALA A 205 6.45 -7.28 -12.83
N GLU A 206 7.73 -7.65 -12.71
CA GLU A 206 8.36 -8.81 -13.33
C GLU A 206 7.86 -10.14 -12.77
N GLU A 207 7.57 -10.23 -11.46
CA GLU A 207 6.98 -11.44 -10.87
C GLU A 207 5.63 -11.83 -11.53
N HIS A 208 4.90 -10.86 -12.11
CA HIS A 208 3.67 -11.10 -12.87
C HIS A 208 3.86 -11.09 -14.39
N TYR A 209 4.92 -10.50 -14.93
CA TYR A 209 5.28 -10.60 -16.35
C TYR A 209 6.06 -11.90 -16.61
N ARG A 210 5.37 -13.04 -16.51
CA ARG A 210 5.76 -14.23 -17.27
C ARG A 210 4.92 -14.24 -18.56
N PRO A 211 5.52 -14.06 -19.76
CA PRO A 211 4.80 -14.31 -20.99
C PRO A 211 4.26 -15.74 -20.93
N ARG A 212 2.94 -15.90 -21.10
CA ARG A 212 2.32 -17.22 -21.23
C ARG A 212 2.85 -17.85 -22.50
N THR A 213 3.93 -18.62 -22.40
CA THR A 213 4.35 -19.51 -23.49
C THR A 213 3.16 -20.42 -23.82
N PRO A 214 2.65 -20.42 -25.06
CA PRO A 214 1.55 -21.31 -25.43
C PRO A 214 2.00 -22.75 -25.20
N THR A 215 1.36 -23.44 -24.26
CA THR A 215 1.57 -24.86 -24.03
C THR A 215 1.18 -25.59 -25.31
N ARG A 216 2.18 -26.01 -26.09
CA ARG A 216 2.01 -26.82 -27.28
C ARG A 216 1.29 -28.11 -26.89
N ARG A 217 0.00 -28.16 -27.21
CA ARG A 217 -0.90 -29.29 -26.95
C ARG A 217 -0.35 -30.52 -27.69
N ARG A 218 0.32 -31.43 -26.97
CA ARG A 218 0.72 -32.74 -27.49
C ARG A 218 -0.55 -33.53 -27.78
N THR A 219 -0.87 -33.70 -29.06
CA THR A 219 -1.85 -34.66 -29.54
C THR A 219 -1.32 -36.07 -29.26
N ASN A 220 -1.83 -36.73 -28.22
CA ASN A 220 -1.61 -38.15 -28.00
C ASN A 220 -2.48 -38.94 -28.98
N THR A 221 -1.87 -39.45 -30.05
CA THR A 221 -2.44 -40.54 -30.86
C THR A 221 -2.32 -41.83 -30.04
N GLY A 222 -3.47 -42.41 -29.68
CA GLY A 222 -3.56 -43.62 -28.86
C GLY A 222 -2.99 -44.87 -29.55
N HIS A 223 -2.30 -45.69 -28.77
CA HIS A 223 -1.94 -47.06 -29.11
C HIS A 223 -2.63 -47.97 -28.07
N PRO A 224 -3.37 -49.02 -28.48
CA PRO A 224 -4.14 -49.82 -27.53
C PRO A 224 -3.26 -50.82 -26.75
N PRO A 225 -3.62 -51.19 -25.51
CA PRO A 225 -2.81 -52.08 -24.70
C PRO A 225 -2.99 -53.55 -25.06
N GLY A 226 -1.88 -54.28 -25.15
CA GLY A 226 -1.81 -55.72 -25.34
C GLY A 226 -2.26 -56.52 -24.10
N ARG A 227 -2.92 -57.65 -24.35
CA ARG A 227 -3.36 -58.62 -23.32
C ARG A 227 -2.16 -59.38 -22.74
N GLY A 228 -2.02 -59.35 -21.41
CA GLY A 228 -1.14 -60.26 -20.66
C GLY A 228 -1.82 -61.62 -20.37
N PRO A 229 -1.05 -62.68 -20.08
CA PRO A 229 -1.57 -64.06 -20.01
C PRO A 229 -2.12 -64.42 -18.63
N ARG A 230 -3.07 -65.37 -18.59
CA ARG A 230 -3.69 -65.93 -17.37
C ARG A 230 -2.79 -67.00 -16.72
N PRO A 231 -2.80 -67.15 -15.39
CA PRO A 231 -2.17 -68.28 -14.71
C PRO A 231 -3.08 -69.52 -14.70
N ALA A 232 -2.47 -70.68 -14.44
CA ALA A 232 -3.02 -72.04 -14.50
C ALA A 232 -4.15 -72.32 -13.49
#